data_AF-A0A6J1AYK5-F1
#
_entry.id   AF-A0A6J1AYK5-F1
#
_cell.length_a   1.000
_cell.length_b   1.000
_cell.length_c   1.000
_cell.angle_alpha   90.00
_cell.angle_beta   90.00
_cell.angle_gamma   90.00
#
_symmetry.space_group_name_H-M   'P 1'
#
loop_
_entity.id
_entity.type
_entity.pdbx_description
1 polymer ?
#
loop_
_entity_poly.entity_id
_entity_poly.type
_entity_poly.pdbx_seq_one_letter_code
_entity_poly.pdbx_strand_id
1 'polypeptide(L)'
;MHSLSLKVFTDLNARTRRNCFPGRVGHGLATDLDFVRTRRVGWGCWNGGAAGVRRCRIVACAVKRNGNGGNGGGESPSLNPNPTPNESSYVSRSQTYAMLKQQMQVAAKSEDYKEAARIRDSLKMFEEEEPVLKLRRLIREAVADERFEDAARYRDELKEIAPHSLLKCSSDATTLGIRVQVRSVYIEGRSLPSRGQYFFAYRIRITNNSDRPVQLLRRHWIITDANGKTENAWGMGVIGEQPVILPRTGFEYSSACPLSTPSGRMEGDFEMKHIDRLGSPSFNVAIAPFSLSTLGDDSDSL
;
A
#
# COMPACT_ATOMS: atom_id res chain seq x y z
N MET A 1 -4.48 -22.94 -11.47
CA MET A 1 -5.55 -22.11 -10.89
C MET A 1 -5.18 -21.80 -9.44
N HIS A 2 -4.48 -20.68 -9.19
CA HIS A 2 -4.17 -20.25 -7.82
C HIS A 2 -5.34 -19.43 -7.29
N SER A 3 -6.09 -20.01 -6.36
CA SER A 3 -7.16 -19.34 -5.63
C SER A 3 -6.55 -18.25 -4.75
N LEU A 4 -6.79 -16.97 -5.10
CA LEU A 4 -6.46 -15.84 -4.24
C LEU A 4 -7.47 -15.82 -3.08
N SER A 5 -7.12 -16.51 -1.99
CA SER A 5 -7.88 -16.47 -0.74
C SER A 5 -7.73 -15.09 -0.09
N LEU A 6 -8.67 -14.18 -0.35
CA LEU A 6 -8.82 -12.94 0.41
C LEU A 6 -9.15 -13.27 1.87
N LYS A 7 -8.15 -13.17 2.76
CA LYS A 7 -8.37 -13.25 4.20
C LYS A 7 -9.01 -11.94 4.66
N VAL A 8 -10.31 -12.03 4.96
CA VAL A 8 -11.12 -10.96 5.54
C VAL A 8 -10.69 -10.79 7.00
N PHE A 9 -10.49 -9.54 7.42
CA PHE A 9 -10.33 -9.22 8.83
C PHE A 9 -11.69 -9.43 9.53
N THR A 10 -11.88 -10.59 10.16
CA THR A 10 -13.03 -10.85 11.03
C THR A 10 -12.56 -10.83 12.47
N ASP A 11 -12.38 -9.63 13.03
CA ASP A 11 -12.48 -9.43 14.47
C ASP A 11 -12.99 -8.01 14.71
N LEU A 12 -14.28 -7.85 14.43
CA LEU A 12 -15.11 -6.74 14.91
C LEU A 12 -16.26 -7.37 15.70
N ASN A 13 -16.09 -7.41 17.03
CA ASN A 13 -17.07 -7.72 18.07
C ASN A 13 -17.78 -9.09 18.04
N ALA A 14 -17.31 -10.01 18.89
CA ALA A 14 -18.16 -11.03 19.51
C ALA A 14 -17.81 -11.16 21.01
N ARG A 15 -18.37 -10.27 21.84
CA ARG A 15 -18.39 -10.44 23.30
C ARG A 15 -19.51 -11.43 23.64
N THR A 16 -19.24 -12.72 23.52
CA THR A 16 -20.19 -13.78 23.88
C THR A 16 -20.32 -13.88 25.40
N ARG A 17 -21.32 -13.20 25.98
CA ARG A 17 -21.83 -13.57 27.31
C ARG A 17 -22.71 -14.80 27.14
N ARG A 18 -22.23 -15.96 27.60
CA ARG A 18 -23.08 -17.14 27.82
C ARG A 18 -23.91 -16.91 29.07
N ASN A 19 -25.23 -16.90 28.90
CA ASN A 19 -26.18 -17.09 29.98
C ASN A 19 -26.16 -18.56 30.41
N CYS A 20 -25.86 -18.80 31.68
CA CYS A 20 -26.25 -20.01 32.38
C CYS A 20 -27.24 -19.60 33.47
N PHE A 21 -28.51 -19.99 33.31
CA PHE A 21 -29.49 -20.04 34.40
C PHE A 21 -29.07 -21.12 35.41
N PRO A 22 -29.35 -20.95 36.71
CA PRO A 22 -30.61 -21.50 37.23
C PRO A 22 -31.31 -20.64 38.30
N GLY A 23 -32.63 -20.85 38.44
CA GLY A 23 -33.26 -21.01 39.76
C GLY A 23 -33.76 -19.78 40.53
N ARG A 24 -35.03 -19.43 40.30
CA ARG A 24 -36.14 -19.28 41.29
C ARG A 24 -36.01 -18.31 42.51
N VAL A 25 -37.08 -17.50 42.64
CA VAL A 25 -37.73 -16.87 43.82
C VAL A 25 -37.21 -15.50 44.30
N GLY A 26 -38.14 -14.54 44.42
CA GLY A 26 -38.06 -13.46 45.42
C GLY A 26 -38.59 -12.08 44.99
N HIS A 27 -39.70 -11.66 45.58
CA HIS A 27 -40.26 -10.30 45.58
C HIS A 27 -39.28 -9.24 46.12
N GLY A 28 -39.41 -7.97 45.71
CA GLY A 28 -38.87 -6.84 46.47
C GLY A 28 -38.76 -5.53 45.71
N LEU A 29 -39.51 -4.52 46.17
CA LEU A 29 -39.47 -3.10 45.79
C LEU A 29 -38.22 -2.38 46.32
N ALA A 30 -38.05 -1.14 45.81
CA ALA A 30 -37.39 0.03 46.43
C ALA A 30 -35.86 0.17 46.19
N THR A 31 -35.41 1.19 45.45
CA THR A 31 -35.10 2.61 45.77
C THR A 31 -33.60 2.84 46.01
N ASP A 32 -33.18 3.99 45.51
CA ASP A 32 -32.07 4.84 45.93
C ASP A 32 -30.61 4.56 45.52
N LEU A 33 -30.08 5.63 44.91
CA LEU A 33 -28.81 6.27 45.20
C LEU A 33 -28.11 5.73 46.46
N ASP A 34 -26.83 5.36 46.35
CA ASP A 34 -25.81 6.34 46.73
C ASP A 34 -24.37 5.92 46.42
N PHE A 35 -23.61 6.97 46.27
CA PHE A 35 -22.17 7.11 46.23
C PHE A 35 -21.49 6.56 47.51
N VAL A 36 -20.24 6.07 47.41
CA VAL A 36 -19.10 6.29 48.33
C VAL A 36 -18.10 5.11 48.37
N ARG A 37 -16.89 5.45 47.91
CA ARG A 37 -15.52 5.11 48.37
C ARG A 37 -15.00 3.65 48.55
N THR A 38 -13.74 3.59 48.12
CA THR A 38 -12.56 2.90 48.69
C THR A 38 -12.44 1.39 48.51
N ARG A 39 -11.45 0.96 47.72
CA ARG A 39 -10.07 0.80 48.23
C ARG A 39 -9.05 0.72 47.10
N ARG A 40 -7.91 1.32 47.45
CA ARG A 40 -6.65 1.47 46.75
C ARG A 40 -5.80 0.25 47.07
N VAL A 41 -5.27 -0.45 46.07
CA VAL A 41 -3.98 -1.13 46.16
C VAL A 41 -3.31 -0.92 44.81
N GLY A 42 -2.37 0.03 44.77
CA GLY A 42 -1.47 0.19 43.64
C GLY A 42 -0.28 -0.74 43.79
N TRP A 43 0.44 -0.93 42.69
CA TRP A 43 1.91 -0.85 42.50
C TRP A 43 2.05 -0.04 41.19
N GLY A 44 2.70 1.13 41.10
CA GLY A 44 4.14 1.38 41.30
C GLY A 44 4.92 0.68 40.19
N CYS A 45 5.75 1.28 39.33
CA CYS A 45 6.36 2.62 39.24
C CYS A 45 7.21 2.53 37.91
N TRP A 46 7.27 3.51 37.00
CA TRP A 46 8.40 4.46 36.88
C TRP A 46 8.17 5.47 35.76
N ASN A 47 8.60 6.70 36.06
CA ASN A 47 8.59 7.90 35.24
C ASN A 47 9.97 8.13 34.59
N GLY A 48 9.97 8.95 33.53
CA GLY A 48 11.12 9.70 33.03
C GLY A 48 11.51 9.28 31.60
N GLY A 49 11.65 10.16 30.61
CA GLY A 49 11.60 11.61 30.56
C GLY A 49 12.25 12.07 29.24
N ALA A 50 11.77 13.20 28.72
CA ALA A 50 12.43 14.15 27.82
C ALA A 50 12.87 13.78 26.38
N ALA A 51 12.21 14.48 25.44
CA ALA A 51 12.75 15.33 24.38
C ALA A 51 13.54 14.74 23.18
N GLY A 52 13.12 15.14 21.98
CA GLY A 52 14.01 15.14 20.81
C GLY A 52 13.32 15.18 19.45
N VAL A 53 12.81 16.34 19.04
CA VAL A 53 12.49 16.62 17.62
C VAL A 53 13.76 16.50 16.79
N ARG A 54 13.82 15.59 15.81
CA ARG A 54 14.92 15.57 14.82
C ARG A 54 14.38 15.51 13.39
N ARG A 55 14.62 16.61 12.68
CA ARG A 55 14.48 16.77 11.23
C ARG A 55 15.45 15.84 10.50
N CYS A 56 14.96 15.05 9.56
CA CYS A 56 15.81 14.31 8.62
C CYS A 56 16.18 15.22 7.43
N ARG A 57 17.47 15.49 7.31
CA ARG A 57 18.11 16.15 6.17
C ARG A 57 18.25 15.14 5.02
N ILE A 58 17.74 15.48 3.85
CA ILE A 58 17.94 14.74 2.60
C ILE A 58 19.37 15.03 2.12
N VAL A 59 20.17 13.99 1.90
CA VAL A 59 21.50 14.07 1.27
C VAL A 59 21.43 13.32 -0.04
N ALA A 60 21.62 14.04 -1.15
CA ALA A 60 21.80 13.46 -2.48
C ALA A 60 23.28 13.14 -2.68
N CYS A 61 23.60 11.91 -3.10
CA CYS A 61 24.95 11.55 -3.55
C CYS A 61 24.95 11.25 -5.05
N ALA A 62 25.87 11.92 -5.74
CA ALA A 62 26.13 11.85 -7.16
C ALA A 62 26.85 10.55 -7.57
N VAL A 63 26.56 10.06 -8.77
CA VAL A 63 27.23 8.91 -9.40
C VAL A 63 28.48 9.37 -10.15
N LYS A 64 29.63 8.77 -9.81
CA LYS A 64 30.87 8.85 -10.60
C LYS A 64 30.79 7.86 -11.77
N ARG A 65 31.15 8.34 -12.97
CA ARG A 65 31.39 7.54 -14.18
C ARG A 65 32.61 6.66 -14.02
N ASN A 66 32.58 5.45 -14.57
CA ASN A 66 33.79 4.76 -15.01
C ASN A 66 33.52 3.96 -16.28
N GLY A 67 34.41 4.08 -17.26
CA GLY A 67 34.33 3.41 -18.56
C GLY A 67 35.20 2.16 -18.66
N ASN A 68 34.88 1.33 -19.66
CA ASN A 68 35.74 0.43 -20.45
C ASN A 68 34.78 -0.29 -21.43
N GLY A 69 35.03 -0.56 -22.72
CA GLY A 69 36.28 -0.86 -23.40
C GLY A 69 36.28 -2.33 -23.83
N GLY A 70 36.08 -2.62 -25.14
CA GLY A 70 36.67 -3.80 -25.81
C GLY A 70 35.85 -5.08 -26.03
N ASN A 71 35.11 -5.11 -27.14
CA ASN A 71 35.08 -6.09 -28.26
C ASN A 71 35.29 -7.63 -28.07
N GLY A 72 34.41 -8.43 -28.70
CA GLY A 72 34.80 -9.58 -29.54
C GLY A 72 34.10 -10.92 -29.31
N GLY A 73 33.42 -11.45 -30.35
CA GLY A 73 33.18 -12.89 -30.55
C GLY A 73 31.70 -13.30 -30.64
N GLY A 74 31.19 -13.46 -31.86
CA GLY A 74 29.81 -13.86 -32.13
C GLY A 74 29.58 -15.36 -32.21
N GLU A 75 28.32 -15.76 -32.00
CA GLU A 75 27.65 -16.91 -32.59
C GLU A 75 26.13 -16.77 -32.34
N SER A 76 25.31 -17.16 -33.31
CA SER A 76 23.84 -17.14 -33.29
C SER A 76 23.34 -18.20 -34.28
N PRO A 77 22.07 -18.66 -34.23
CA PRO A 77 21.16 -18.79 -33.10
C PRO A 77 20.47 -20.17 -33.07
N SER A 78 19.98 -20.62 -31.92
CA SER A 78 18.96 -21.68 -31.86
C SER A 78 17.74 -21.21 -31.07
N LEU A 79 16.62 -21.18 -31.77
CA LEU A 79 15.29 -20.77 -31.33
C LEU A 79 14.76 -21.66 -30.20
N ASN A 80 14.27 -21.04 -29.11
CA ASN A 80 13.09 -21.51 -28.37
C ASN A 80 12.41 -20.32 -27.67
N PRO A 81 11.06 -20.29 -27.61
CA PRO A 81 10.30 -19.09 -27.29
C PRO A 81 9.83 -19.07 -25.82
N ASN A 82 10.02 -17.90 -25.18
CA ASN A 82 9.23 -17.28 -24.12
C ASN A 82 10.14 -16.59 -23.08
N PRO A 83 10.42 -15.28 -23.21
CA PRO A 83 11.02 -14.52 -22.13
C PRO A 83 9.94 -14.16 -21.11
N THR A 84 10.08 -14.64 -19.88
CA THR A 84 9.45 -14.02 -18.72
C THR A 84 9.95 -12.57 -18.63
N PRO A 85 9.09 -11.57 -18.39
CA PRO A 85 9.55 -10.19 -18.39
C PRO A 85 10.36 -9.95 -17.11
N ASN A 86 11.67 -9.76 -17.29
CA ASN A 86 12.67 -9.52 -16.26
C ASN A 86 12.26 -8.36 -15.34
N GLU A 87 12.25 -8.54 -14.02
CA GLU A 87 11.98 -7.44 -13.07
C GLU A 87 12.96 -6.25 -13.24
N SER A 88 14.17 -6.49 -13.76
CA SER A 88 15.15 -5.45 -14.10
C SER A 88 14.70 -4.55 -15.26
N SER A 89 13.95 -5.07 -16.25
CA SER A 89 13.46 -4.28 -17.38
C SER A 89 12.30 -3.36 -16.97
N TYR A 90 11.46 -3.80 -16.02
CA TYR A 90 10.39 -2.95 -15.48
C TYR A 90 10.92 -1.82 -14.59
N VAL A 91 11.92 -2.10 -13.74
CA VAL A 91 12.61 -1.06 -12.97
C VAL A 91 13.30 -0.06 -13.90
N SER A 92 13.92 -0.55 -14.98
CA SER A 92 14.54 0.31 -15.99
C SER A 92 13.51 1.18 -16.74
N ARG A 93 12.41 0.61 -17.23
CA ARG A 93 11.37 1.35 -17.98
C ARG A 93 10.67 2.42 -17.14
N SER A 94 10.30 2.09 -15.90
CA SER A 94 9.67 3.06 -14.99
C SER A 94 10.60 4.23 -14.64
N GLN A 95 11.90 3.97 -14.50
CA GLN A 95 12.91 5.01 -14.33
C GLN A 95 13.09 5.86 -15.60
N THR A 96 13.11 5.23 -16.79
CA THR A 96 13.23 5.94 -18.07
C THR A 96 12.05 6.88 -18.29
N TYR A 97 10.82 6.44 -18.03
CA TYR A 97 9.62 7.28 -18.14
C TYR A 97 9.66 8.47 -17.19
N ALA A 98 10.03 8.26 -15.92
CA ALA A 98 10.16 9.34 -14.94
C ALA A 98 11.24 10.36 -15.34
N MET A 99 12.38 9.87 -15.85
CA MET A 99 13.47 10.71 -16.33
C MET A 99 13.05 11.56 -17.54
N LEU A 100 12.39 10.96 -18.55
CA LEU A 100 11.90 11.67 -19.72
C LEU A 100 10.85 12.73 -19.34
N LYS A 101 9.93 12.42 -18.43
CA LYS A 101 8.94 13.38 -17.92
C LYS A 101 9.63 14.55 -17.21
N GLN A 102 10.66 14.29 -16.42
CA GLN A 102 11.46 15.34 -15.78
C GLN A 102 12.23 16.18 -16.81
N GLN A 103 12.86 15.56 -17.80
CA GLN A 103 13.59 16.27 -18.86
C GLN A 103 12.66 17.16 -19.69
N MET A 104 11.44 16.69 -20.00
CA MET A 104 10.43 17.50 -20.69
C MET A 104 10.06 18.75 -19.88
N GLN A 105 9.85 18.61 -18.58
CA GLN A 105 9.54 19.74 -17.70
C GLN A 105 10.69 20.74 -17.63
N VAL A 106 11.94 20.26 -17.61
CA VAL A 106 13.12 21.13 -17.63
C VAL A 106 13.21 21.87 -18.96
N ALA A 107 13.08 21.18 -20.10
CA ALA A 107 13.12 21.78 -21.43
C ALA A 107 12.00 22.82 -21.64
N ALA A 108 10.79 22.54 -21.14
CA ALA A 108 9.68 23.49 -21.17
C ALA A 108 9.96 24.74 -20.32
N LYS A 109 10.58 24.58 -19.15
CA LYS A 109 10.97 25.70 -18.27
C LYS A 109 12.14 26.51 -18.81
N SER A 110 13.04 25.89 -19.57
CA SER A 110 14.17 26.56 -20.20
C SER A 110 13.84 27.08 -21.60
N GLU A 111 12.57 27.07 -22.01
CA GLU A 111 12.09 27.50 -23.34
C GLU A 111 12.77 26.78 -24.52
N ASP A 112 13.31 25.59 -24.30
CA ASP A 112 13.84 24.73 -25.36
C ASP A 112 12.72 23.89 -25.96
N TYR A 113 11.90 24.53 -26.80
CA TYR A 113 10.72 23.90 -27.40
C TYR A 113 11.07 22.75 -28.35
N LYS A 114 12.25 22.78 -28.97
CA LYS A 114 12.68 21.74 -29.91
C LYS A 114 12.98 20.44 -29.16
N GLU A 115 13.76 20.51 -28.08
CA GLU A 115 14.01 19.35 -27.24
C GLU A 115 12.75 18.90 -26.50
N ALA A 116 11.92 19.83 -26.02
CA ALA A 116 10.62 19.50 -25.43
C ALA A 116 9.71 18.72 -26.40
N ALA A 117 9.71 19.06 -27.70
CA ALA A 117 8.95 18.31 -28.72
C ALA A 117 9.49 16.90 -28.92
N ARG A 118 10.82 16.72 -29.03
CA ARG A 118 11.44 15.38 -29.18
C ARG A 118 11.16 14.49 -27.97
N ILE A 119 11.25 15.04 -26.76
CA ILE A 119 10.99 14.30 -25.53
C ILE A 119 9.50 13.93 -25.44
N ARG A 120 8.60 14.83 -25.86
CA ARG A 120 7.16 14.54 -25.94
C ARG A 120 6.84 13.39 -26.88
N ASP A 121 7.42 13.39 -28.08
CA ASP A 121 7.22 12.31 -29.05
C ASP A 121 7.78 10.98 -28.52
N SER A 122 8.92 11.03 -27.82
CA SER A 122 9.51 9.87 -27.15
C SER A 122 8.63 9.35 -26.01
N LEU A 123 8.05 10.24 -25.18
CA LEU A 123 7.09 9.87 -24.14
C LEU A 123 5.84 9.23 -24.73
N LYS A 124 5.32 9.78 -25.84
CA LYS A 124 4.16 9.22 -26.54
C LYS A 124 4.43 7.80 -27.04
N MET A 125 5.59 7.57 -27.65
CA MET A 125 6.00 6.21 -28.03
C MET A 125 6.06 5.27 -26.82
N PHE A 126 6.65 5.70 -25.71
CA PHE A 126 6.70 4.91 -24.47
C PHE A 126 5.30 4.58 -23.91
N GLU A 127 4.38 5.53 -23.94
CA GLU A 127 2.98 5.33 -23.49
C GLU A 127 2.21 4.39 -24.41
N GLU A 128 2.51 4.37 -25.71
CA GLU A 128 1.90 3.46 -26.69
C GLU A 128 2.40 2.02 -26.56
N GLU A 129 3.66 1.83 -26.15
CA GLU A 129 4.28 0.52 -25.90
C GLU A 129 3.81 -0.14 -24.59
N GLU A 130 3.45 0.65 -23.58
CA GLU A 130 3.00 0.14 -22.28
C GLU A 130 1.45 0.00 -22.27
N PRO A 131 0.91 -1.24 -22.30
CA PRO A 131 -0.53 -1.46 -22.48
C PRO A 131 -1.39 -0.83 -21.38
N VAL A 132 -0.86 -0.74 -20.15
CA VAL A 132 -1.54 -0.10 -19.02
C VAL A 132 -1.67 1.41 -19.22
N LEU A 133 -0.63 2.08 -19.72
CA LEU A 133 -0.64 3.53 -19.96
C LEU A 133 -1.54 3.86 -21.15
N LYS A 134 -1.43 3.07 -22.22
CA LYS A 134 -2.30 3.16 -23.39
C LYS A 134 -3.77 3.02 -23.02
N LEU A 135 -4.15 2.00 -22.26
CA LEU A 135 -5.55 1.78 -21.87
C LEU A 135 -6.06 2.88 -20.93
N ARG A 136 -5.25 3.36 -19.99
CA ARG A 136 -5.63 4.51 -19.14
C ARG A 136 -5.90 5.76 -19.95
N ARG A 137 -5.07 6.04 -20.97
CA ARG A 137 -5.28 7.16 -21.91
C ARG A 137 -6.58 6.98 -22.70
N LEU A 138 -6.78 5.80 -23.29
CA LEU A 138 -7.98 5.49 -24.08
C LEU A 138 -9.27 5.56 -23.26
N ILE A 139 -9.25 5.11 -22.01
CA ILE A 139 -10.39 5.28 -21.09
C ILE A 139 -10.68 6.77 -20.89
N ARG A 140 -9.66 7.58 -20.63
CA ARG A 140 -9.82 9.04 -20.41
C ARG A 140 -10.38 9.74 -21.64
N GLU A 141 -9.83 9.45 -22.82
CA GLU A 141 -10.30 9.98 -24.10
C GLU A 141 -11.75 9.57 -24.37
N ALA A 142 -12.09 8.29 -24.18
CA ALA A 142 -13.45 7.80 -24.39
C ALA A 142 -14.46 8.41 -23.41
N VAL A 143 -14.08 8.64 -22.14
CA VAL A 143 -14.94 9.34 -21.16
C VAL A 143 -15.13 10.81 -21.55
N ALA A 144 -14.08 11.49 -22.01
CA ALA A 144 -14.16 12.88 -22.45
C ALA A 144 -15.05 13.03 -23.71
N ASP A 145 -15.02 12.04 -24.59
CA ASP A 145 -15.84 11.97 -25.81
C ASP A 145 -17.25 11.37 -25.59
N GLU A 146 -17.64 11.10 -24.34
CA GLU A 146 -18.91 10.43 -23.98
C GLU A 146 -19.11 9.04 -24.63
N ARG A 147 -18.02 8.40 -25.09
CA ARG A 147 -17.99 7.04 -25.62
C ARG A 147 -17.90 6.00 -24.50
N PHE A 148 -18.97 5.89 -23.72
CA PHE A 148 -18.98 5.05 -22.51
C PHE A 148 -18.80 3.55 -22.77
N GLU A 149 -19.25 3.04 -23.91
CA GLU A 149 -19.07 1.63 -24.29
C GLU A 149 -17.59 1.28 -24.53
N ASP A 150 -16.87 2.15 -25.22
CA ASP A 150 -15.43 2.01 -25.44
C ASP A 150 -14.68 2.12 -24.10
N ALA A 151 -15.05 3.09 -23.27
CA ALA A 151 -14.46 3.26 -21.94
C ALA A 151 -14.65 2.00 -21.07
N ALA A 152 -15.82 1.36 -21.12
CA ALA A 152 -16.09 0.11 -20.42
C ALA A 152 -15.21 -1.03 -20.94
N ARG A 153 -15.10 -1.18 -22.27
CA ARG A 153 -14.24 -2.20 -22.90
C ARG A 153 -12.77 -2.03 -22.50
N TYR A 154 -12.22 -0.81 -22.58
CA TYR A 154 -10.84 -0.54 -22.21
C TYR A 154 -10.58 -0.74 -20.72
N ARG A 155 -11.56 -0.43 -19.86
CA ARG A 155 -11.47 -0.69 -18.43
C ARG A 155 -11.44 -2.20 -18.14
N ASP A 156 -12.25 -2.98 -18.83
CA ASP A 156 -12.28 -4.43 -18.66
C ASP A 156 -10.96 -5.05 -19.16
N GLU A 157 -10.41 -4.57 -20.27
CA GLU A 157 -9.07 -4.95 -20.74
C GLU A 157 -7.96 -4.56 -19.74
N LEU A 158 -8.04 -3.36 -19.15
CA LEU A 158 -7.10 -2.90 -18.13
C LEU A 158 -7.16 -3.77 -16.88
N LYS A 159 -8.33 -4.27 -16.53
CA LYS A 159 -8.55 -5.18 -15.39
C LYS A 159 -7.90 -6.54 -15.62
N GLU A 160 -7.96 -7.06 -16.85
CA GLU A 160 -7.31 -8.32 -17.21
C GLU A 160 -5.77 -8.20 -17.24
N ILE A 161 -5.25 -7.11 -17.82
CA ILE A 161 -3.79 -6.90 -17.94
C ILE A 161 -3.16 -6.53 -16.59
N ALA A 162 -3.84 -5.69 -15.81
CA ALA A 162 -3.31 -5.19 -14.55
C ALA A 162 -4.43 -5.05 -13.51
N PRO A 163 -4.86 -6.15 -12.85
CA PRO A 163 -5.95 -6.13 -11.88
C PRO A 163 -5.71 -5.18 -10.70
N HIS A 164 -4.45 -4.81 -10.45
CA HIS A 164 -4.03 -3.90 -9.38
C HIS A 164 -3.72 -2.47 -9.86
N SER A 165 -3.82 -2.20 -11.17
CA SER A 165 -3.71 -0.85 -11.77
C SER A 165 -4.91 0.01 -11.40
N LEU A 166 -6.07 -0.60 -11.14
CA LEU A 166 -7.31 0.09 -10.78
C LEU A 166 -7.39 0.50 -9.31
N LEU A 167 -6.40 0.14 -8.50
CA LEU A 167 -6.35 0.54 -7.10
C LEU A 167 -6.01 2.03 -7.03
N LYS A 168 -7.04 2.87 -6.82
CA LYS A 168 -7.00 4.33 -7.01
C LYS A 168 -6.25 5.06 -5.89
N CYS A 169 -6.27 4.53 -4.69
CA CYS A 169 -5.61 5.17 -3.55
C CYS A 169 -4.31 4.42 -3.25
N SER A 170 -3.19 5.14 -3.21
CA SER A 170 -1.87 4.53 -3.02
C SER A 170 -1.01 5.30 -2.03
N SER A 171 -0.12 4.60 -1.34
CA SER A 171 0.93 5.21 -0.54
C SER A 171 2.26 4.51 -0.75
N ASP A 172 3.35 5.23 -0.48
CA ASP A 172 4.72 4.75 -0.60
C ASP A 172 5.55 5.36 0.53
N ALA A 173 6.13 4.51 1.37
CA ALA A 173 7.03 4.91 2.45
C ALA A 173 8.28 4.05 2.42
N THR A 174 9.43 4.64 2.76
CA THR A 174 10.66 3.88 3.00
C THR A 174 11.21 4.22 4.39
N THR A 175 11.41 3.19 5.22
CA THR A 175 12.00 3.32 6.55
C THR A 175 13.15 2.34 6.68
N LEU A 176 14.35 2.83 7.00
CA LEU A 176 15.55 1.99 7.20
C LEU A 176 15.85 1.03 6.04
N GLY A 177 15.60 1.48 4.80
CA GLY A 177 15.78 0.66 3.60
C GLY A 177 14.64 -0.31 3.29
N ILE A 178 13.60 -0.39 4.12
CA ILE A 178 12.40 -1.17 3.84
C ILE A 178 11.35 -0.25 3.22
N ARG A 179 10.99 -0.51 1.96
CA ARG A 179 9.95 0.23 1.23
C ARG A 179 8.62 -0.50 1.34
N VAL A 180 7.58 0.19 1.79
CA VAL A 180 6.21 -0.31 1.86
C VAL A 180 5.37 0.48 0.87
N GLN A 181 4.77 -0.23 -0.08
CA GLN A 181 3.88 0.33 -1.08
C GLN A 181 2.48 -0.24 -0.85
N VAL A 182 1.49 0.64 -0.73
CA VAL A 182 0.10 0.24 -0.53
C VAL A 182 -0.72 0.73 -1.71
N ARG A 183 -1.70 -0.09 -2.07
CA ARG A 183 -2.74 0.27 -3.03
C ARG A 183 -4.08 -0.27 -2.53
N SER A 184 -5.13 0.54 -2.55
CA SER A 184 -6.48 0.15 -2.09
C SER A 184 -7.55 0.41 -3.16
N VAL A 185 -8.66 -0.31 -3.04
CA VAL A 185 -9.83 -0.20 -3.92
C VAL A 185 -11.11 -0.55 -3.18
N TYR A 186 -12.19 0.11 -3.60
CA TYR A 186 -13.54 -0.23 -3.19
C TYR A 186 -14.05 -1.49 -3.94
N ILE A 187 -14.66 -2.41 -3.20
CA ILE A 187 -15.23 -3.65 -3.75
C ILE A 187 -16.76 -3.55 -3.72
N GLU A 188 -17.33 -3.07 -4.82
CA GLU A 188 -18.78 -2.89 -4.98
C GLU A 188 -19.55 -4.19 -4.72
N GLY A 189 -19.13 -5.31 -5.30
CA GLY A 189 -19.82 -6.60 -5.16
C GLY A 189 -19.82 -7.21 -3.75
N ARG A 190 -19.05 -6.65 -2.79
CA ARG A 190 -19.08 -7.05 -1.37
C ARG A 190 -19.63 -5.96 -0.46
N SER A 191 -20.02 -4.82 -1.02
CA SER A 191 -20.49 -3.67 -0.28
C SER A 191 -22.01 -3.57 -0.35
N LEU A 192 -22.61 -3.04 0.72
CA LEU A 192 -24.03 -2.71 0.80
C LEU A 192 -24.17 -1.26 1.28
N PRO A 193 -24.00 -0.26 0.39
CA PRO A 193 -24.09 1.16 0.76
C PRO A 193 -25.40 1.53 1.44
N SER A 194 -26.52 0.91 1.03
CA SER A 194 -27.84 1.11 1.66
C SER A 194 -27.92 0.67 3.12
N ARG A 195 -26.97 -0.16 3.58
CA ARG A 195 -26.84 -0.60 4.97
C ARG A 195 -25.61 0.00 5.66
N GLY A 196 -24.95 0.97 5.02
CA GLY A 196 -23.70 1.55 5.53
C GLY A 196 -22.58 0.54 5.65
N GLN A 197 -22.47 -0.43 4.73
CA GLN A 197 -21.39 -1.42 4.72
C GLN A 197 -20.53 -1.22 3.47
N TYR A 198 -19.28 -0.81 3.65
CA TYR A 198 -18.34 -0.55 2.57
C TYR A 198 -17.13 -1.46 2.73
N PHE A 199 -16.83 -2.25 1.70
CA PHE A 199 -15.68 -3.14 1.68
C PHE A 199 -14.57 -2.57 0.82
N PHE A 200 -13.40 -2.41 1.41
CA PHE A 200 -12.19 -2.02 0.70
C PHE A 200 -11.19 -3.17 0.70
N ALA A 201 -10.59 -3.47 -0.44
CA ALA A 201 -9.44 -4.36 -0.54
C ALA A 201 -8.17 -3.52 -0.63
N TYR A 202 -7.08 -4.01 -0.07
CA TYR A 202 -5.77 -3.39 -0.22
C TYR A 202 -4.70 -4.45 -0.49
N ARG A 203 -3.71 -4.06 -1.28
CA ARG A 203 -2.51 -4.83 -1.61
C ARG A 203 -1.29 -4.07 -1.10
N ILE A 204 -0.43 -4.79 -0.38
CA ILE A 204 0.80 -4.22 0.18
C ILE A 204 1.99 -4.98 -0.38
N ARG A 205 2.94 -4.24 -0.96
CA ARG A 205 4.26 -4.74 -1.35
C ARG A 205 5.31 -4.18 -0.39
N ILE A 206 6.04 -5.08 0.25
CA ILE A 206 7.15 -4.77 1.15
C ILE A 206 8.43 -5.15 0.41
N THR A 207 9.32 -4.20 0.16
CA THR A 207 10.60 -4.44 -0.53
C THR A 207 11.74 -4.11 0.40
N ASN A 208 12.65 -5.06 0.58
CA ASN A 208 13.87 -4.86 1.36
C ASN A 208 14.98 -4.32 0.45
N ASN A 209 15.19 -3.00 0.46
CA ASN A 209 16.28 -2.34 -0.25
C ASN A 209 17.55 -2.22 0.60
N SER A 210 17.63 -2.92 1.73
CA SER A 210 18.84 -3.00 2.54
C SER A 210 19.66 -4.23 2.17
N ASP A 211 20.88 -4.31 2.70
CA ASP A 211 21.78 -5.45 2.50
C ASP A 211 21.63 -6.51 3.61
N ARG A 212 20.64 -6.35 4.50
CA ARG A 212 20.41 -7.25 5.64
C ARG A 212 19.04 -7.92 5.54
N PRO A 213 18.92 -9.24 5.77
CA PRO A 213 17.62 -9.89 5.81
C PRO A 213 16.80 -9.38 7.02
N VAL A 214 15.48 -9.23 6.82
CA VAL A 214 14.53 -8.80 7.86
C VAL A 214 13.39 -9.79 7.99
N GLN A 215 12.78 -9.87 9.16
CA GLN A 215 11.55 -10.62 9.40
C GLN A 215 10.47 -9.70 9.93
N LEU A 216 9.27 -9.76 9.33
CA LEU A 216 8.09 -9.09 9.84
C LEU A 216 7.51 -9.87 11.02
N LEU A 217 7.34 -9.20 12.16
CA LEU A 217 6.86 -9.81 13.40
C LEU A 217 5.41 -9.48 13.68
N ARG A 218 5.06 -8.20 13.62
CA ARG A 218 3.73 -7.67 13.97
C ARG A 218 3.33 -6.56 13.01
N ARG A 219 2.03 -6.33 12.94
CA ARG A 219 1.43 -5.19 12.28
C ARG A 219 0.63 -4.38 13.28
N HIS A 220 0.63 -3.08 13.09
CA HIS A 220 -0.21 -2.11 13.77
C HIS A 220 -0.90 -1.25 12.72
N TRP A 221 -2.22 -1.15 12.83
CA TRP A 221 -3.05 -0.31 11.97
C TRP A 221 -3.80 0.71 12.81
N ILE A 222 -3.83 1.93 12.29
CA ILE A 222 -4.69 3.03 12.72
C ILE A 222 -5.68 3.25 11.58
N ILE A 223 -6.96 3.06 11.86
CA ILE A 223 -8.05 3.14 10.88
C ILE A 223 -8.97 4.26 11.32
N THR A 224 -9.11 5.30 10.50
CA THR A 224 -9.99 6.44 10.76
C THR A 224 -11.11 6.47 9.73
N ASP A 225 -12.36 6.45 10.18
CA ASP A 225 -13.53 6.56 9.30
C ASP A 225 -13.84 8.02 8.91
N ALA A 226 -14.81 8.24 8.02
CA ALA A 226 -15.18 9.58 7.57
C ALA A 226 -15.77 10.46 8.68
N ASN A 227 -16.24 9.88 9.78
CA ASN A 227 -16.79 10.59 10.93
C ASN A 227 -15.70 10.95 11.96
N GLY A 228 -14.44 10.65 11.66
CA GLY A 228 -13.30 10.88 12.57
C GLY A 228 -13.14 9.81 13.65
N LYS A 229 -13.94 8.74 13.63
CA LYS A 229 -13.78 7.63 14.58
C LYS A 229 -12.53 6.86 14.21
N THR A 230 -11.61 6.72 15.16
CA THR A 230 -10.33 6.03 14.98
C THR A 230 -10.28 4.73 15.77
N GLU A 231 -9.87 3.65 15.12
CA GLU A 231 -9.68 2.32 15.70
C GLU A 231 -8.24 1.85 15.50
N ASN A 232 -7.68 1.18 16.51
CA ASN A 232 -6.33 0.62 16.45
C ASN A 232 -6.43 -0.91 16.39
N ALA A 233 -5.77 -1.52 15.40
CA ALA A 233 -5.74 -2.97 15.22
C ALA A 233 -4.31 -3.49 15.24
N TRP A 234 -4.04 -4.40 16.17
CA TRP A 234 -2.75 -5.05 16.33
C TRP A 234 -2.84 -6.51 15.92
N GLY A 235 -1.78 -7.07 15.35
CA GLY A 235 -1.76 -8.48 15.03
C GLY A 235 -0.37 -9.04 14.79
N MET A 236 -0.21 -10.33 15.10
CA MET A 236 0.98 -11.08 14.75
C MET A 236 1.03 -11.29 13.24
N GLY A 237 2.20 -11.02 12.65
CA GLY A 237 2.47 -11.20 11.24
C GLY A 237 1.54 -10.39 10.32
N VAL A 238 1.44 -10.87 9.09
CA VAL A 238 0.49 -10.42 8.06
C VAL A 238 -0.15 -11.68 7.47
N ILE A 239 -1.47 -11.68 7.24
CA ILE A 239 -2.21 -12.83 6.71
C ILE A 239 -1.99 -14.18 7.41
N GLY A 240 -1.53 -14.17 8.67
CA GLY A 240 -1.18 -15.37 9.45
C GLY A 240 0.27 -15.85 9.27
N GLU A 241 1.11 -15.07 8.60
CA GLU A 241 2.51 -15.38 8.30
C GLU A 241 3.46 -14.29 8.86
N GLN A 242 4.68 -14.68 9.19
CA GLN A 242 5.76 -13.77 9.60
C GLN A 242 6.90 -13.85 8.58
N PRO A 243 6.72 -13.22 7.41
CA PRO A 243 7.62 -13.41 6.27
C PRO A 243 9.03 -12.91 6.58
N VAL A 244 10.01 -13.68 6.10
CA VAL A 244 11.41 -13.27 6.01
C VAL A 244 11.64 -12.67 4.63
N ILE A 245 12.14 -11.43 4.59
CA ILE A 245 12.40 -10.68 3.36
C ILE A 245 13.91 -10.51 3.23
N LEU A 246 14.48 -11.23 2.26
CA LEU A 246 15.91 -11.21 1.95
C LEU A 246 16.34 -9.85 1.37
N PRO A 247 17.65 -9.53 1.39
CA PRO A 247 18.17 -8.35 0.72
C PRO A 247 17.74 -8.30 -0.74
N ARG A 248 17.32 -7.12 -1.20
CA ARG A 248 16.90 -6.83 -2.59
C ARG A 248 15.69 -7.64 -3.08
N THR A 249 14.94 -8.28 -2.19
CA THR A 249 13.69 -8.98 -2.54
C THR A 249 12.46 -8.30 -1.96
N GLY A 250 11.27 -8.80 -2.31
CA GLY A 250 10.01 -8.29 -1.78
C GLY A 250 9.04 -9.39 -1.38
N PHE A 251 8.10 -9.02 -0.51
CA PHE A 251 6.96 -9.81 -0.10
C PHE A 251 5.68 -9.01 -0.40
N GLU A 252 4.65 -9.70 -0.86
CA GLU A 252 3.40 -9.05 -1.25
C GLU A 252 2.20 -9.84 -0.74
N TYR A 253 1.19 -9.11 -0.26
CA TYR A 253 -0.07 -9.72 0.17
C TYR A 253 -1.26 -8.80 -0.11
N SER A 254 -2.45 -9.38 -0.06
CA SER A 254 -3.72 -8.64 -0.14
C SER A 254 -4.62 -8.98 1.05
N SER A 255 -5.34 -7.98 1.53
CA SER A 255 -6.34 -8.12 2.59
C SER A 255 -7.46 -7.10 2.38
N ALA A 256 -8.39 -6.99 3.32
CA ALA A 256 -9.54 -6.12 3.22
C ALA A 256 -9.84 -5.42 4.55
N CYS A 257 -10.47 -4.25 4.45
CA CYS A 257 -10.94 -3.44 5.56
C CYS A 257 -12.42 -3.09 5.30
N PRO A 258 -13.36 -3.64 6.10
CA PRO A 258 -14.73 -3.16 6.11
C PRO A 258 -14.83 -1.83 6.88
N LEU A 259 -15.61 -0.89 6.36
CA LEU A 259 -15.94 0.38 7.01
C LEU A 259 -17.45 0.63 6.99
N SER A 260 -17.91 1.43 7.96
CA SER A 260 -19.30 1.92 8.01
C SER A 260 -19.55 3.15 7.15
N THR A 261 -18.50 3.75 6.59
CA THR A 261 -18.52 5.01 5.85
C THR A 261 -17.99 4.83 4.42
N PRO A 262 -18.42 5.67 3.46
CA PRO A 262 -17.99 5.59 2.06
C PRO A 262 -16.54 6.03 1.84
N SER A 263 -15.92 6.62 2.86
CA SER A 263 -14.51 6.96 2.88
C SER A 263 -13.88 6.74 4.27
N GLY A 264 -12.56 6.71 4.31
CA GLY A 264 -11.73 6.60 5.50
C GLY A 264 -10.25 6.70 5.15
N ARG A 265 -9.40 6.52 6.15
CA ARG A 265 -7.95 6.56 6.04
C ARG A 265 -7.34 5.44 6.87
N MET A 266 -6.31 4.81 6.35
CA MET A 266 -5.50 3.83 7.07
C MET A 266 -4.04 4.25 7.09
N GLU A 267 -3.38 4.02 8.21
CA GLU A 267 -1.94 4.19 8.39
C GLU A 267 -1.44 3.25 9.48
N GLY A 268 -0.12 3.12 9.66
CA GLY A 268 0.39 2.29 10.73
C GLY A 268 1.86 1.94 10.55
N ASP A 269 2.23 0.78 11.09
CA ASP A 269 3.61 0.33 11.09
C ASP A 269 3.72 -1.19 11.17
N PHE A 270 4.80 -1.71 10.59
CA PHE A 270 5.25 -3.08 10.79
C PHE A 270 6.39 -3.10 11.77
N GLU A 271 6.30 -3.97 12.77
CA GLU A 271 7.46 -4.28 13.58
C GLU A 271 8.28 -5.38 12.91
N MET A 272 9.55 -5.09 12.69
CA MET A 272 10.50 -5.99 12.03
C MET A 272 11.74 -6.18 12.89
N LYS A 273 12.50 -7.24 12.61
CA LYS A 273 13.84 -7.44 13.16
C LYS A 273 14.80 -7.90 12.07
N HIS A 274 16.08 -7.60 12.23
CA HIS A 274 17.11 -8.25 11.44
C HIS A 274 17.32 -9.69 11.93
N ILE A 275 17.64 -10.60 11.02
CA ILE A 275 17.86 -12.02 11.33
C ILE A 275 19.28 -12.51 11.04
N ASP A 276 20.16 -11.62 10.61
CA ASP A 276 21.58 -11.92 10.37
C ASP A 276 22.40 -12.09 11.66
N ARG A 277 21.93 -11.51 12.78
CA ARG A 277 22.57 -11.64 14.09
C ARG A 277 21.55 -11.96 15.18
N LEU A 278 21.91 -12.91 16.05
CA LEU A 278 21.17 -13.23 17.26
C LEU A 278 21.03 -11.98 18.15
N GLY A 279 19.83 -11.77 18.70
CA GLY A 279 19.55 -10.66 19.61
C GLY A 279 19.42 -9.29 18.95
N SER A 280 19.29 -9.19 17.63
CA SER A 280 19.02 -7.92 16.96
C SER A 280 17.72 -7.28 17.49
N PRO A 281 17.74 -5.99 17.88
CA PRO A 281 16.53 -5.31 18.36
C PRO A 281 15.49 -5.21 17.24
N SER A 282 14.21 -5.15 17.62
CA SER A 282 13.16 -4.83 16.67
C SER A 282 13.13 -3.33 16.35
N PHE A 283 12.57 -3.00 15.19
CA PHE A 283 12.38 -1.64 14.71
C PHE A 283 11.07 -1.54 13.93
N ASN A 284 10.52 -0.33 13.86
CA ASN A 284 9.25 -0.09 13.20
C ASN A 284 9.49 0.44 11.78
N VAL A 285 8.74 -0.08 10.82
CA VAL A 285 8.71 0.36 9.43
C VAL A 285 7.36 1.01 9.19
N ALA A 286 7.37 2.30 8.84
CA ALA A 286 6.15 3.06 8.67
C ALA A 286 5.38 2.61 7.43
N ILE A 287 4.05 2.57 7.55
CA ILE A 287 3.12 2.47 6.46
C ILE A 287 2.54 3.86 6.26
N ALA A 288 2.89 4.51 5.15
CA ALA A 288 2.38 5.85 4.85
C ALA A 288 0.85 5.82 4.77
N PRO A 289 0.18 6.91 5.18
CA PRO A 289 -1.26 6.96 5.18
C PRO A 289 -1.82 6.83 3.77
N PHE A 290 -2.92 6.10 3.62
CA PHE A 290 -3.63 5.94 2.36
C PHE A 290 -5.14 6.03 2.56
N SER A 291 -5.80 6.60 1.56
CA SER A 291 -7.25 6.75 1.53
C SER A 291 -7.93 5.40 1.27
N LEU A 292 -9.09 5.21 1.88
CA LEU A 292 -10.09 4.22 1.51
C LEU A 292 -11.27 5.03 1.01
N SER A 293 -11.57 5.00 -0.28
CA SER A 293 -12.64 5.84 -0.82
C SER A 293 -13.35 5.17 -1.99
N THR A 294 -14.66 5.39 -2.05
CA THR A 294 -15.52 5.02 -3.19
C THR A 294 -15.22 5.88 -4.41
N LEU A 295 -14.83 7.15 -4.19
CA LEU A 295 -14.34 8.10 -5.19
C LEU A 295 -12.82 8.11 -5.10
N GLY A 296 -12.10 7.71 -6.15
CA GLY A 296 -10.63 7.68 -6.08
C GLY A 296 -10.04 9.06 -5.81
N ASP A 297 -8.81 9.10 -5.29
CA ASP A 297 -8.04 10.34 -5.27
C ASP A 297 -7.77 10.73 -6.74
N ASP A 298 -8.49 11.74 -7.25
CA ASP A 298 -8.32 12.32 -8.58
C ASP A 298 -7.01 13.13 -8.70
N SER A 299 -5.90 12.56 -8.22
CA SER A 299 -4.54 13.08 -8.40
C SER A 299 -3.98 12.86 -9.82
N ASP A 300 -4.85 12.64 -10.80
CA ASP A 300 -4.54 12.66 -12.23
C ASP A 300 -4.96 13.99 -12.91
N SER A 301 -5.37 14.97 -12.11
CA SER A 301 -5.53 16.37 -12.51
C SER A 301 -4.23 17.14 -12.27
N LEU A 302 -3.25 17.02 -13.18
CA LEU A 302 -2.18 18.01 -13.45
C LEU A 302 -1.33 17.59 -14.67
#